data_AF-A0A183BFY2-F1
#
_entry.id   AF-A0A183BFY2-F1
#
_cell.length_a   1.000
_cell.length_b   1.000
_cell.length_c   1.000
_cell.angle_alpha   90.00
_cell.angle_beta   90.00
_cell.angle_gamma   90.00
#
_symmetry.space_group_name_H-M   'P 1'
#
loop_
_entity.id
_entity.type
_entity.pdbx_description
1 polymer ?
#
loop_
_entity_poly.entity_id
_entity_poly.type
_entity_poly.pdbx_seq_one_letter_code
_entity_poly.pdbx_strand_id
1 'polypeptide(L)'
;MVDPVGHKLIDRLTTCETRGTPADVPSVSPLQYIPDVNDRFRAVLSEFPELCEPPDMLPQTTNDIVHHIVLRGPPTHCRPRRIAPDKLKIARLNSSTC
;
A
#
# COMPACT_ATOMS: atom_id res chain seq x y z
N MET A 1 -0.99 -24.10 3.21
CA MET A 1 -2.32 -23.46 3.10
C MET A 1 -2.78 -23.17 4.53
N VAL A 2 -3.28 -21.97 4.80
CA VAL A 2 -3.78 -21.62 6.14
C VAL A 2 -5.30 -21.80 6.15
N ASP A 3 -5.81 -22.56 7.13
CA ASP A 3 -7.23 -22.62 7.47
C ASP A 3 -7.47 -21.70 8.68
N PRO A 4 -7.97 -20.47 8.46
CA PRO A 4 -8.20 -19.50 9.53
C PRO A 4 -9.36 -19.88 10.46
N VAL A 5 -10.30 -20.73 10.01
CA VAL A 5 -11.46 -21.14 10.81
C VAL A 5 -11.08 -22.30 11.74
N GLY A 6 -10.35 -23.28 11.20
CA GLY A 6 -9.86 -24.42 11.98
C GLY A 6 -8.62 -24.13 12.83
N HIS A 7 -8.01 -22.95 12.67
CA HIS A 7 -6.69 -22.61 13.22
C HIS A 7 -5.63 -23.64 12.86
N LYS A 8 -5.54 -24.00 11.58
CA LYS A 8 -4.62 -25.04 11.10
C LYS A 8 -3.73 -24.55 9.98
N LEU A 9 -2.49 -25.02 9.99
CA LEU A 9 -1.60 -24.98 8.84
C LEU A 9 -1.63 -26.35 8.16
N ILE A 10 -2.00 -26.37 6.88
CA ILE A 10 -2.13 -27.58 6.07
C ILE A 10 -0.99 -27.58 5.04
N ASP A 11 -0.11 -28.56 5.11
CA ASP A 11 0.86 -28.83 4.04
C ASP A 11 0.15 -29.55 2.88
N ARG A 12 0.21 -28.97 1.68
CA ARG A 12 -0.48 -29.51 0.50
C ARG A 12 0.29 -30.68 -0.14
N LEU A 13 1.58 -30.80 0.10
CA LEU A 13 2.40 -31.89 -0.46
C LEU A 13 2.26 -33.17 0.36
N THR A 14 2.28 -33.05 1.69
CA THR A 14 2.28 -34.20 2.60
C THR A 14 0.92 -34.46 3.25
N THR A 15 -0.06 -33.56 3.08
CA THR A 15 -1.37 -33.57 3.77
C THR A 15 -1.28 -33.50 5.30
N CYS A 16 -0.10 -33.22 5.84
CA CYS A 16 0.08 -33.03 7.27
C CYS A 16 -0.58 -31.73 7.71
N GLU A 17 -1.31 -31.80 8.84
CA GLU A 17 -1.94 -30.65 9.48
C GLU A 17 -1.28 -30.39 10.83
N THR A 18 -1.02 -29.13 11.14
CA THR A 18 -0.58 -28.70 12.47
C THR A 18 -1.52 -27.62 12.97
N ARG A 19 -1.99 -27.76 14.22
CA ARG A 19 -2.82 -26.75 14.87
C ARG A 19 -1.95 -25.55 15.25
N GLY A 20 -2.30 -24.39 14.74
CA GLY A 20 -1.67 -23.13 15.11
C GLY A 20 -2.32 -22.54 16.36
N THR A 21 -1.52 -21.78 17.12
CA THR A 21 -2.02 -20.89 18.16
C THR A 21 -2.32 -19.53 17.54
N PRO A 22 -3.50 -18.93 17.77
CA PRO A 22 -3.75 -17.56 17.33
C PRO A 22 -2.73 -16.62 17.99
N ALA A 23 -2.25 -15.64 17.22
CA ALA A 23 -1.41 -14.59 17.77
C ALA A 23 -2.30 -13.57 18.49
N ASP A 24 -1.92 -13.19 19.71
CA ASP A 24 -2.56 -12.10 20.47
C ASP A 24 -2.15 -10.71 19.96
N VAL A 25 -1.13 -10.66 19.09
CA VAL A 25 -0.66 -9.44 18.45
C VAL A 25 -1.45 -9.19 17.15
N PRO A 26 -1.80 -7.92 16.85
CA PRO A 26 -2.50 -7.59 15.61
C PRO A 26 -1.65 -8.00 14.40
N SER A 27 -2.34 -8.44 13.34
CA SER A 27 -1.70 -8.78 12.06
C SER A 27 -0.90 -7.59 11.56
N VAL A 28 0.43 -7.73 11.52
CA VAL A 28 1.31 -6.73 10.91
C VAL A 28 1.07 -6.75 9.41
N SER A 29 0.24 -5.83 8.95
CA SER A 29 0.23 -5.47 7.53
C SER A 29 1.62 -4.95 7.18
N PRO A 30 2.29 -5.42 6.12
CA PRO A 30 3.53 -4.82 5.65
C PRO A 30 3.40 -3.33 5.34
N LEU A 31 2.16 -2.85 5.19
CA LEU A 31 1.83 -1.44 4.90
C LEU A 31 1.63 -0.59 6.15
N GLN A 32 1.53 -1.19 7.34
CA GLN A 32 1.28 -0.47 8.59
C GLN A 32 2.17 -1.04 9.68
N TYR A 33 3.27 -0.35 9.94
CA TYR A 33 4.13 -0.63 11.08
C TYR A 33 3.62 0.17 12.29
N ILE A 34 3.21 -0.55 13.33
CA ILE A 34 2.78 0.04 14.61
C ILE A 34 3.87 -0.32 15.64
N PRO A 35 4.66 0.66 16.13
CA PRO A 35 5.74 0.37 17.05
C PRO A 35 5.21 -0.12 18.41
N ASP A 36 5.68 -1.29 18.86
CA ASP A 36 5.40 -1.81 20.19
C ASP A 36 6.06 -0.94 21.28
N VAL A 37 5.60 -1.06 22.53
CA VAL A 37 6.12 -0.33 23.69
C VAL A 37 7.60 -0.60 23.94
N ASN A 38 8.08 -1.80 23.57
CA ASN A 38 9.48 -2.20 23.73
C ASN A 38 10.35 -1.98 22.48
N ASP A 39 9.84 -1.31 21.43
CA ASP A 39 10.62 -1.14 20.20
C ASP A 39 11.73 -0.08 20.38
N ARG A 40 12.98 -0.46 20.08
CA ARG A 40 14.15 0.42 20.18
C ARG A 40 14.06 1.66 19.29
N PHE A 41 13.31 1.59 18.19
CA PHE A 41 13.17 2.68 17.22
C PHE A 41 11.94 3.55 17.46
N ARG A 42 11.10 3.19 18.44
CA ARG A 42 9.90 3.96 18.76
C ARG A 42 10.22 5.41 19.11
N ALA A 43 11.30 5.65 19.85
CA ALA A 43 11.72 7.00 20.21
C ALA A 43 12.02 7.86 18.98
N VAL A 44 12.73 7.31 18.00
CA VAL A 44 13.09 8.01 16.76
C VAL A 44 11.86 8.25 15.89
N LEU A 45 10.97 7.26 15.75
CA LEU A 45 9.74 7.44 14.96
C LEU A 45 8.76 8.42 15.61
N SER A 46 8.74 8.50 16.95
CA SER A 46 7.94 9.51 17.66
C SER A 46 8.49 10.94 17.50
N GLU A 47 9.78 11.08 17.20
CA GLU A 47 10.41 12.38 16.91
C GLU A 47 10.05 12.87 15.50
N PHE A 48 9.79 11.95 14.56
CA PHE A 48 9.48 12.25 13.15
C PHE A 48 8.17 11.60 12.70
N PRO A 49 7.01 12.02 13.25
CA PRO A 49 5.71 11.45 12.89
C PRO A 49 5.39 11.59 11.39
N GLU A 50 5.89 12.64 10.76
CA GLU A 50 5.75 12.94 9.32
C GLU A 50 6.30 11.82 8.41
N LEU A 51 7.23 10.98 8.90
CA LEU A 51 7.78 9.85 8.13
C LEU A 51 6.86 8.64 8.11
N CYS A 52 5.97 8.51 9.10
CA CYS A 52 5.03 7.40 9.22
C CYS A 52 3.67 7.71 8.59
N GLU A 53 3.35 8.99 8.39
CA GLU A 53 2.12 9.42 7.74
C GLU A 53 2.31 9.44 6.22
N PRO A 54 1.38 8.85 5.44
CA PRO A 54 1.41 9.05 4.00
C PRO A 54 1.19 10.54 3.72
N PRO A 55 2.00 11.17 2.84
CA PRO A 55 1.84 12.59 2.55
C PRO A 55 0.48 12.86 1.92
N ASP A 56 -0.31 13.77 2.51
CA ASP A 56 -1.63 14.18 2.00
C ASP A 56 -1.52 14.80 0.59
N MET A 57 -0.41 15.51 0.34
CA MET A 57 -0.03 16.03 -0.97
C MET A 57 1.43 15.69 -1.24
N LEU A 58 1.72 15.32 -2.48
CA LEU A 58 3.11 15.18 -2.92
C LEU A 58 3.84 16.51 -2.63
N PRO A 59 5.00 16.48 -1.97
CA PRO A 59 5.71 17.70 -1.63
C PRO A 59 6.01 18.49 -2.90
N GLN A 60 5.68 19.78 -2.89
CA GLN A 60 6.12 20.67 -3.96
C GLN A 60 7.64 20.61 -4.01
N THR A 61 8.18 20.30 -5.20
CA THR A 61 9.63 20.21 -5.39
C THR A 61 10.25 21.56 -5.07
N THR A 62 11.16 21.59 -4.09
CA THR A 62 11.87 22.80 -3.66
C THR A 62 12.88 23.31 -4.69
N ASN A 63 13.25 22.45 -5.64
CA ASN A 63 14.30 22.73 -6.62
C ASN A 63 13.73 23.28 -7.92
N ASP A 64 14.45 24.20 -8.55
CA ASP A 64 14.09 24.75 -9.89
C ASP A 64 14.35 23.74 -11.04
N ILE A 65 14.51 22.45 -10.74
CA ILE A 65 14.79 21.41 -11.73
C ILE A 65 13.47 21.03 -12.39
N VAL A 66 13.36 21.32 -13.69
CA VAL A 66 12.20 20.94 -14.52
C VAL A 66 12.55 19.71 -15.34
N HIS A 67 11.72 18.67 -15.24
CA HIS A 67 11.85 17.47 -16.07
C HIS A 67 11.25 17.72 -17.46
N HIS A 68 12.06 17.54 -18.51
CA HIS A 68 11.60 17.60 -19.90
C HIS A 68 11.52 16.20 -20.50
N ILE A 69 10.34 15.83 -21.00
CA ILE A 69 10.17 14.61 -21.81
C ILE A 69 10.48 14.96 -23.26
N VAL A 70 11.60 14.46 -23.77
CA VAL A 70 12.01 14.67 -25.17
C VAL A 70 11.25 13.69 -26.07
N LEU A 71 10.30 14.20 -26.84
CA LEU A 71 9.51 13.41 -27.79
C LEU A 71 10.13 13.47 -29.20
N ARG A 72 10.01 12.37 -29.95
CA ARG A 72 10.35 12.31 -31.38
C ARG A 72 9.08 12.00 -32.17
N GLY A 73 8.72 12.88 -33.11
CA GLY A 73 7.55 12.72 -33.96
C GLY A 73 6.32 13.51 -33.49
N PRO A 74 5.21 13.44 -34.25
CA PRO A 74 3.99 14.17 -33.95
C PRO A 74 3.21 13.55 -32.77
N PRO A 75 2.37 14.34 -32.08
CA PRO A 75 1.53 13.84 -30.99
C PRO A 75 0.49 12.84 -31.53
N THR A 76 0.40 11.67 -30.89
CA THR A 76 -0.55 10.62 -31.25
C THR A 76 -1.82 10.73 -30.42
N HIS A 77 -2.98 10.82 -31.09
CA HIS A 77 -4.28 10.76 -30.43
C HIS A 77 -4.87 9.34 -30.49
N CYS A 78 -5.46 8.89 -29.38
CA CYS A 78 -6.18 7.62 -29.28
C CYS A 78 -7.54 7.85 -28.61
N ARG A 79 -8.57 7.11 -29.06
CA ARG A 79 -9.88 7.14 -28.42
C ARG A 79 -9.81 6.47 -27.03
N PRO A 80 -10.32 7.12 -25.96
CA PRO A 80 -10.37 6.50 -24.64
C PRO A 80 -11.17 5.19 -24.65
N ARG A 81 -10.70 4.18 -23.92
CA ARG A 81 -11.45 2.93 -23.76
C ARG A 81 -12.60 3.12 -22.78
N ARG A 82 -13.73 2.45 -23.03
CA ARG A 82 -14.86 2.45 -22.11
C ARG A 82 -14.47 1.80 -20.79
N ILE A 83 -14.81 2.46 -19.68
CA ILE A 83 -14.63 1.97 -18.32
C ILE A 83 -16.00 1.54 -17.79
N ALA A 84 -16.07 0.41 -17.11
CA ALA A 84 -17.31 -0.07 -16.47
C ALA A 84 -17.81 0.94 -15.42
N PRO A 85 -19.14 1.05 -15.21
CA PRO A 85 -19.71 2.10 -14.36
C PRO A 85 -19.17 2.10 -12.92
N ASP A 86 -18.93 0.92 -12.33
CA ASP A 86 -18.42 0.83 -10.96
C ASP A 86 -16.97 1.33 -10.84
N LYS A 87 -16.13 0.99 -11.82
CA LYS A 87 -14.75 1.48 -11.91
C LYS A 87 -14.70 2.98 -12.23
N LEU A 88 -15.66 3.46 -13.03
CA LEU A 88 -15.76 4.88 -13.37
C LEU A 88 -16.11 5.73 -12.14
N LYS A 89 -16.98 5.24 -11.25
CA LYS A 89 -17.29 5.92 -9.98
C LYS A 89 -16.04 6.11 -9.11
N ILE A 90 -15.24 5.04 -8.94
CA ILE A 90 -14.00 5.07 -8.16
C ILE A 90 -12.98 6.01 -8.79
N ALA A 91 -12.79 5.94 -10.11
CA ALA A 91 -11.83 6.80 -10.81
C ALA A 91 -12.17 8.29 -10.64
N ARG A 92 -13.46 8.65 -10.70
CA ARG A 92 -13.90 10.04 -10.49
C ARG A 92 -13.63 10.52 -9.07
N LEU A 93 -13.90 9.68 -8.07
CA LEU A 93 -13.65 10.00 -6.67
C LEU A 93 -12.15 10.30 -6.46
N ASN A 94 -11.28 9.43 -6.95
CA ASN A 94 -9.84 9.59 -6.79
C ASN A 94 -9.27 10.79 -7.57
N SER A 95 -9.89 11.19 -8.69
CA SER A 95 -9.45 12.37 -9.46
C SER A 95 -9.88 13.70 -8.87
N SER A 96 -10.92 13.72 -8.02
CA SER A 96 -11.43 14.95 -7.39
C SER A 96 -10.68 15.36 -6.12
N THR A 97 -9.83 14.48 -5.60
CA THR A 97 -9.08 14.64 -4.34
C THR A 97 -7.68 15.22 -4.50
N CYS A 98 -7.33 15.74 -5.68
CA CYS A 98 -6.06 16.45 -5.90
C CYS A 98 -6.19 17.95 -5.59
#